data_AF-A0A5A7WLL5-F1
#
_entry.id   AF-A0A5A7WLL5-F1
#
_cell.length_a   1.000
_cell.length_b   1.000
_cell.length_c   1.000
_cell.angle_alpha   90.00
_cell.angle_beta   90.00
_cell.angle_gamma   90.00
#
_symmetry.space_group_name_H-M   'P 1'
#
loop_
_entity.id
_entity.type
_entity.pdbx_description
1 polymer ?
#
loop_
_entity_poly.entity_id
_entity_poly.type
_entity_poly.pdbx_seq_one_letter_code
_entity_poly.pdbx_strand_id
1 'polypeptide(L)'
;MQKRDSKIRRIAAVQARLHRIAEWQLMECQARENQLEEKQRLILEGFNDESKLPDLAVQTASQSLRAASIEQGVVAKTKERLAAHARDEGRKLKHALKMVKSAVERTVRADEKRVLDDEVDKAVRRSIEGA
;
A
#
# COMPACT_ATOMS: atom_id res chain seq x y z
N MET A 1 20.38 0.84 -21.58
CA MET A 1 19.43 0.16 -20.66
C MET A 1 18.69 -0.94 -21.42
N GLN A 2 18.73 -2.19 -20.97
CA GLN A 2 18.07 -3.29 -21.71
C GLN A 2 16.54 -3.13 -21.65
N LYS A 3 15.83 -3.54 -22.72
CA LYS A 3 14.34 -3.48 -22.80
C LYS A 3 13.67 -4.15 -21.59
N ARG A 4 14.28 -5.22 -21.07
CA ARG A 4 13.84 -5.95 -19.87
C ARG A 4 13.87 -5.10 -18.60
N ASP A 5 14.92 -4.29 -18.39
CA ASP A 5 15.06 -3.47 -17.19
C ASP A 5 14.05 -2.32 -17.17
N SER A 6 13.80 -1.72 -18.35
CA SER A 6 12.74 -0.72 -18.53
C SER A 6 11.37 -1.29 -18.14
N LYS A 7 11.07 -2.51 -18.58
CA LYS A 7 9.83 -3.22 -18.24
C LYS A 7 9.71 -3.46 -16.73
N ILE A 8 10.79 -3.89 -16.08
CA ILE A 8 10.82 -4.13 -14.62
C ILE A 8 10.52 -2.84 -13.85
N ARG A 9 11.13 -1.71 -14.24
CA ARG A 9 10.86 -0.40 -13.62
C ARG A 9 9.40 0.04 -13.80
N ARG A 10 8.84 -0.17 -15.00
CA ARG A 10 7.43 0.14 -15.27
C ARG A 10 6.49 -0.71 -14.41
N ILE A 11 6.78 -2.01 -14.26
CA ILE A 11 6.02 -2.90 -13.38
C ILE A 11 6.08 -2.38 -11.95
N ALA A 12 7.26 -2.05 -11.43
CA ALA A 12 7.39 -1.50 -10.07
C ALA A 12 6.60 -0.21 -9.87
N ALA A 13 6.59 0.70 -10.86
CA ALA A 13 5.80 1.92 -10.80
C ALA A 13 4.29 1.64 -10.76
N VAL A 14 3.80 0.67 -11.55
CA VAL A 14 2.40 0.25 -11.52
C VAL A 14 2.04 -0.37 -10.17
N GLN A 15 2.88 -1.28 -9.65
CA GLN A 15 2.67 -1.90 -8.34
C GLN A 15 2.67 -0.87 -7.20
N ALA A 16 3.50 0.17 -7.29
CA ALA A 16 3.51 1.26 -6.31
C ALA A 16 2.18 2.04 -6.34
N ARG A 17 1.63 2.28 -7.53
CA ARG A 17 0.33 2.95 -7.67
C ARG A 17 -0.82 2.08 -7.16
N LEU A 18 -0.81 0.77 -7.45
CA LEU A 18 -1.83 -0.17 -6.98
C LEU A 18 -1.81 -0.30 -5.45
N HIS A 19 -0.63 -0.44 -4.86
CA HIS A 19 -0.47 -0.48 -3.41
C HIS A 19 -1.01 0.81 -2.77
N ARG A 20 -0.66 1.98 -3.31
CA ARG A 20 -1.18 3.26 -2.83
C ARG A 20 -2.70 3.30 -2.89
N ILE A 21 -3.32 2.92 -4.01
CA ILE A 21 -4.79 2.88 -4.13
C ILE A 21 -5.40 1.98 -3.06
N ALA A 22 -4.82 0.80 -2.81
CA ALA A 22 -5.30 -0.12 -1.79
C ALA A 22 -5.18 0.46 -0.37
N GLU A 23 -4.10 1.20 -0.06
CA GLU A 23 -3.94 1.91 1.20
C GLU A 23 -4.99 3.01 1.37
N TRP A 24 -5.23 3.81 0.33
CA TRP A 24 -6.26 4.86 0.37
C TRP A 24 -7.66 4.29 0.62
N GLN A 25 -8.02 3.19 -0.03
CA GLN A 25 -9.30 2.51 0.21
C GLN A 25 -9.42 2.01 1.65
N LEU A 26 -8.35 1.47 2.22
CA LEU A 26 -8.33 1.04 3.62
C LEU A 26 -8.52 2.24 4.57
N MET A 27 -7.81 3.34 4.32
CA MET A 27 -7.93 4.57 5.11
C MET A 27 -9.35 5.15 5.04
N GLU A 28 -9.96 5.17 3.86
CA GLU A 28 -11.35 5.62 3.69
C GLU A 28 -12.33 4.74 4.48
N CYS A 29 -12.13 3.42 4.46
CA CYS A 29 -12.94 2.49 5.24
C CYS A 29 -12.77 2.69 6.75
N GLN A 30 -11.54 2.96 7.21
CA GLN A 30 -11.26 3.28 8.62
C GLN A 30 -11.89 4.62 9.03
N ALA A 31 -11.86 5.63 8.16
CA ALA A 31 -12.53 6.89 8.43
C ALA A 31 -14.05 6.71 8.59
N ARG A 32 -14.67 5.85 7.76
CA ARG A 32 -16.09 5.52 7.88
C ARG A 32 -16.41 4.76 9.18
N GLU A 33 -15.57 3.83 9.59
CA GLU A 33 -15.69 3.14 10.88
C GLU A 33 -15.68 4.12 12.05
N ASN A 34 -14.70 5.03 12.09
CA ASN A 34 -14.60 6.06 13.12
C ASN A 34 -15.83 6.98 13.14
N GLN A 35 -16.39 7.32 11.97
CA GLN A 35 -17.63 8.11 11.89
C GLN A 35 -18.84 7.36 12.47
N LEU A 36 -18.90 6.03 12.31
CA LEU A 36 -19.98 5.22 12.87
C LEU A 36 -19.83 5.05 14.38
N GLU A 37 -18.61 4.85 14.87
CA GLU A 37 -18.30 4.83 16.30
C GLU A 37 -18.66 6.16 16.96
N GLU A 38 -18.30 7.29 16.34
CA GLU A 38 -18.65 8.63 16.81
C GLU A 38 -20.18 8.82 16.85
N LYS A 39 -20.90 8.44 15.80
CA LYS A 39 -22.37 8.50 15.79
C LYS A 39 -22.99 7.66 16.90
N GLN A 40 -22.46 6.45 17.12
CA GLN A 40 -22.94 5.58 18.19
C GLN A 40 -22.68 6.23 19.57
N ARG A 41 -21.50 6.81 19.77
CA ARG A 41 -21.15 7.52 21.00
C ARG A 41 -22.11 8.67 21.26
N LEU A 42 -22.36 9.52 20.27
CA LEU A 42 -23.28 10.67 20.39
C LEU A 42 -24.72 10.23 20.72
N ILE A 43 -25.19 9.14 20.12
CA ILE A 43 -26.51 8.59 20.47
C ILE A 43 -26.51 8.10 21.92
N LEU A 44 -25.47 7.40 22.39
CA LEU A 44 -25.42 6.92 23.77
C LEU A 44 -25.26 8.07 24.79
N GLU A 45 -24.44 9.07 24.49
CA GLU A 45 -24.26 10.27 25.33
C GLU A 45 -25.58 11.02 25.49
N GLY A 46 -26.32 11.24 24.40
CA GLY A 46 -27.64 11.89 24.46
C GLY A 46 -28.70 11.13 25.27
N PHE A 47 -28.45 9.88 25.65
CA PHE A 47 -29.32 9.06 26.51
C PHE A 47 -28.87 8.99 27.97
N ASN A 48 -27.63 9.35 28.27
CA ASN A 48 -27.11 9.40 29.64
C ASN A 48 -27.54 10.66 30.40
N ASP A 49 -27.94 11.73 29.71
CA ASP A 49 -28.54 12.90 30.34
C ASP A 49 -29.92 12.53 30.88
N GLU A 50 -30.06 12.55 32.22
CA GLU A 50 -31.16 12.07 33.09
C GLU A 50 -32.59 12.60 32.83
N SER A 51 -32.88 13.09 31.63
CA SER A 51 -34.23 13.44 31.20
C SER A 51 -34.99 12.18 30.77
N LYS A 52 -36.21 11.99 31.29
CA LYS A 52 -37.17 11.01 30.78
C LYS A 52 -37.51 11.37 29.33
N LEU A 53 -36.70 10.88 28.39
CA LEU A 53 -36.95 11.05 26.97
C LEU A 53 -38.31 10.42 26.62
N PRO A 54 -39.11 11.07 25.76
CA PRO A 54 -40.37 10.48 25.30
C PRO A 54 -40.14 9.09 24.69
N ASP A 55 -41.06 8.13 24.88
CA ASP A 55 -40.93 6.76 24.35
C ASP A 55 -40.61 6.70 22.85
N LEU A 56 -41.14 7.65 22.07
CA LEU A 56 -40.86 7.76 20.64
C LEU A 56 -39.38 8.08 20.34
N ALA A 57 -38.76 8.93 21.17
CA ALA A 57 -37.34 9.26 21.06
C ALA A 57 -36.47 8.03 21.40
N VAL A 58 -36.86 7.28 22.45
CA VAL A 58 -36.20 6.02 22.84
C VAL A 58 -36.28 4.97 21.73
N GLN A 59 -37.45 4.80 21.12
CA GLN A 59 -37.63 3.86 20.00
C GLN A 59 -36.80 4.26 18.78
N THR A 60 -36.79 5.54 18.43
CA THR A 60 -36.04 6.06 17.28
C THR A 60 -34.54 5.82 17.45
N ALA A 61 -33.98 6.18 18.60
CA ALA A 61 -32.57 5.95 18.88
C ALA A 61 -32.20 4.47 18.93
N SER A 62 -33.07 3.62 19.48
CA SER A 62 -32.88 2.16 19.48
C SER A 62 -32.84 1.58 18.06
N GLN A 63 -33.62 2.15 17.13
CA GLN A 63 -33.54 1.78 15.71
C GLN A 63 -32.25 2.30 15.07
N SER A 64 -31.87 3.56 15.34
CA SER A 64 -30.61 4.14 14.86
C SER A 64 -29.37 3.39 15.35
N LEU A 65 -29.32 2.98 16.62
CA LEU A 65 -28.25 2.17 17.19
C LEU A 65 -28.16 0.80 16.53
N ARG A 66 -29.30 0.14 16.30
CA ARG A 66 -29.34 -1.14 15.58
C ARG A 66 -28.83 -1.00 14.15
N ALA A 67 -29.26 0.05 13.43
CA ALA A 67 -28.77 0.34 12.09
C ALA A 67 -27.25 0.59 12.08
N ALA A 68 -26.74 1.41 13.01
CA ALA A 68 -25.31 1.69 13.15
C ALA A 68 -24.50 0.44 13.47
N SER A 69 -25.00 -0.45 14.33
CA SER A 69 -24.35 -1.72 14.67
C SER A 69 -24.27 -2.67 13.47
N ILE A 70 -25.32 -2.77 12.66
CA ILE A 70 -25.30 -3.55 11.41
C ILE A 70 -24.28 -2.95 10.44
N GLU A 71 -24.27 -1.62 10.28
CA GLU A 71 -23.33 -0.94 9.40
C GLU A 71 -21.87 -1.13 9.85
N GLN A 72 -21.59 -1.06 11.16
CA GLN A 72 -20.28 -1.38 11.73
C GLN A 72 -19.84 -2.80 11.39
N GLY A 73 -20.73 -3.79 11.48
CA GLY A 73 -20.43 -5.17 11.10
C GLY A 73 -20.05 -5.32 9.61
N VAL A 74 -20.71 -4.56 8.72
CA VAL A 74 -20.39 -4.53 7.29
C VAL A 74 -19.05 -3.83 7.03
N VAL A 75 -18.81 -2.71 7.70
CA VAL A 75 -17.57 -1.94 7.60
C VAL A 75 -16.37 -2.74 8.13
N ALA A 76 -16.50 -3.45 9.25
CA ALA A 76 -15.46 -4.30 9.80
C ALA A 76 -15.03 -5.41 8.82
N LYS A 77 -15.99 -6.14 8.23
CA LYS A 77 -15.70 -7.15 7.19
C LYS A 77 -15.04 -6.54 5.96
N THR A 78 -15.49 -5.36 5.55
CA THR A 78 -14.92 -4.64 4.41
C THR A 78 -13.48 -4.20 4.71
N LYS A 79 -13.21 -3.67 5.90
CA LYS A 79 -11.89 -3.28 6.38
C LYS A 79 -10.93 -4.46 6.41
N GLU A 80 -11.35 -5.62 6.91
CA GLU A 80 -10.52 -6.84 6.90
C GLU A 80 -10.13 -7.23 5.47
N ARG A 81 -11.08 -7.23 4.54
CA ARG A 81 -10.84 -7.52 3.12
C ARG A 81 -9.89 -6.51 2.48
N LEU A 82 -10.09 -5.21 2.73
CA LEU A 82 -9.24 -4.14 2.21
C LEU A 82 -7.83 -4.20 2.82
N ALA A 83 -7.71 -4.55 4.10
CA ALA A 83 -6.43 -4.74 4.75
C ALA A 83 -5.66 -5.94 4.17
N ALA A 84 -6.35 -7.05 3.90
CA ALA A 84 -5.75 -8.18 3.19
C ALA A 84 -5.27 -7.77 1.80
N HIS A 85 -6.11 -7.07 1.02
CA HIS A 85 -5.75 -6.57 -0.30
C HIS A 85 -4.55 -5.62 -0.29
N ALA A 86 -4.51 -4.65 0.65
CA ALA A 86 -3.38 -3.73 0.78
C ALA A 86 -2.07 -4.46 1.10
N ARG A 87 -2.11 -5.50 1.96
CA ARG A 87 -0.95 -6.35 2.24
C ARG A 87 -0.50 -7.12 1.00
N ASP A 88 -1.44 -7.65 0.22
CA ASP A 88 -1.14 -8.40 -1.00
C ASP A 88 -0.45 -7.52 -2.04
N GLU A 89 -0.98 -6.31 -2.29
CA GLU A 89 -0.36 -5.32 -3.17
C GLU A 89 1.02 -4.88 -2.64
N GLY A 90 1.17 -4.73 -1.32
CA GLY A 90 2.46 -4.46 -0.68
C GLY A 90 3.49 -5.58 -0.92
N ARG A 91 3.07 -6.85 -0.88
CA ARG A 91 3.94 -8.00 -1.23
C ARG A 91 4.36 -7.98 -2.69
N LYS A 92 3.43 -7.68 -3.61
CA LYS A 92 3.72 -7.56 -5.05
C LYS A 92 4.71 -6.41 -5.32
N LEU A 93 4.52 -5.26 -4.69
CA LEU A 93 5.44 -4.13 -4.75
C LEU A 93 6.83 -4.50 -4.24
N LYS A 94 6.92 -5.15 -3.05
CA LYS A 94 8.20 -5.62 -2.49
C LYS A 94 8.94 -6.53 -3.47
N HIS A 95 8.23 -7.44 -4.12
CA HIS A 95 8.82 -8.32 -5.12
C HIS A 95 9.33 -7.55 -6.35
N ALA A 96 8.52 -6.62 -6.88
CA ALA A 96 8.91 -5.80 -8.01
C ALA A 96 10.14 -4.92 -7.70
N LEU A 97 10.22 -4.34 -6.50
CA LEU A 97 11.38 -3.58 -6.04
C LEU A 97 12.64 -4.44 -5.93
N LYS A 98 12.52 -5.69 -5.47
CA LYS A 98 13.63 -6.64 -5.46
C LYS A 98 14.13 -6.91 -6.89
N MET A 99 13.23 -7.06 -7.85
CA MET A 99 13.60 -7.22 -9.27
C MET A 99 14.31 -5.99 -9.83
N VAL A 100 13.86 -4.78 -9.47
CA VAL A 100 14.54 -3.52 -9.85
C VAL A 100 15.96 -3.50 -9.29
N LYS A 101 16.14 -3.83 -8.01
CA LYS A 101 17.45 -3.88 -7.36
C LYS A 101 18.40 -4.84 -8.11
N SER A 102 17.97 -6.07 -8.38
CA SER A 102 18.77 -7.04 -9.13
C SER A 102 19.06 -6.60 -10.57
N ALA A 103 18.14 -5.87 -11.22
CA ALA A 103 18.39 -5.31 -12.54
C ALA A 103 19.49 -4.25 -12.51
N VAL A 104 19.46 -3.35 -11.52
CA VAL A 104 20.50 -2.33 -11.31
C VAL A 104 21.85 -2.99 -11.05
N GLU A 105 21.92 -3.96 -10.15
CA GLU A 105 23.15 -4.71 -9.85
C GLU A 105 23.74 -5.38 -11.10
N ARG A 106 22.92 -5.96 -11.97
CA ARG A 106 23.39 -6.51 -13.26
C ARG A 106 23.97 -5.44 -14.18
N THR A 107 23.38 -4.25 -14.19
CA THR A 107 23.86 -3.16 -15.04
C THR A 107 25.22 -2.67 -14.55
N VAL A 108 25.36 -2.46 -13.24
CA VAL A 108 26.61 -2.07 -12.60
C VAL A 108 27.72 -3.09 -12.87
N ARG A 109 27.47 -4.38 -12.66
CA ARG A 109 28.47 -5.43 -12.94
C ARG A 109 28.88 -5.51 -14.41
N ALA A 110 27.94 -5.27 -15.32
CA ALA A 110 28.25 -5.24 -16.75
C ALA A 110 29.15 -4.04 -17.11
N ASP A 111 28.89 -2.88 -16.50
CA ASP A 111 29.72 -1.69 -16.68
C ASP A 111 31.12 -1.87 -16.06
N GLU A 112 31.20 -2.43 -14.84
CA GLU A 112 32.48 -2.77 -14.19
C GLU A 112 33.32 -3.72 -15.04
N LYS A 113 32.70 -4.79 -15.57
CA LYS A 113 33.38 -5.73 -16.46
C LYS A 113 33.91 -5.03 -17.71
N ARG A 114 33.09 -4.19 -18.35
CA ARG A 114 33.50 -3.46 -19.55
C ARG A 114 34.71 -2.56 -19.28
N VAL A 115 34.72 -1.85 -18.15
CA VAL A 115 35.86 -1.00 -17.75
C VAL A 115 37.12 -1.84 -17.53
N LEU A 116 37.00 -3.01 -16.88
CA LEU A 116 38.12 -3.91 -16.67
C LEU A 116 38.67 -4.44 -18.01
N ASP A 117 37.80 -4.89 -18.91
CA ASP A 117 38.19 -5.38 -20.23
C ASP A 117 38.92 -4.27 -21.02
N ASP A 118 38.41 -3.03 -20.99
CA ASP A 118 39.04 -1.86 -21.64
C ASP A 118 40.43 -1.54 -21.06
N GLU A 119 40.63 -1.66 -19.75
CA GLU A 119 41.94 -1.42 -19.11
C GLU A 119 42.94 -2.54 -19.39
N VAL A 120 42.48 -3.80 -19.44
CA VAL A 120 43.31 -4.93 -19.87
C VAL A 120 43.80 -4.73 -21.30
N ASP A 121 42.90 -4.35 -22.23
CA ASP A 121 43.26 -4.08 -23.61
C ASP A 121 44.29 -2.95 -23.75
N LYS A 122 44.14 -1.87 -22.97
CA LYS A 122 45.13 -0.78 -22.93
C LYS A 122 46.48 -1.25 -22.40
N ALA A 123 46.50 -2.06 -21.35
CA ALA A 123 47.73 -2.59 -20.77
C ALA A 123 48.47 -3.51 -21.76
N VAL A 124 47.73 -4.36 -22.48
CA VAL A 124 48.27 -5.22 -23.54
C VAL A 124 48.89 -4.37 -24.66
N ARG A 125 48.19 -3.35 -25.15
CA ARG A 125 48.72 -2.45 -26.19
C ARG A 125 50.01 -1.74 -25.77
N ARG A 126 50.03 -1.17 -24.55
CA ARG A 126 51.25 -0.54 -24.00
C ARG A 126 52.43 -1.50 -23.90
N SER A 127 52.17 -2.76 -23.58
CA SER A 127 53.22 -3.78 -23.47
C SER A 127 53.79 -4.19 -24.84
N ILE A 128 52.99 -4.09 -25.90
CA ILE A 128 53.43 -4.35 -27.29
C ILE A 128 54.19 -3.15 -27.86
N GLU A 129 53.78 -1.92 -27.53
CA GLU A 129 54.42 -0.69 -28.04
C GLU A 129 55.72 -0.30 -27.30
N GLY A 130 55.91 -0.80 -26.08
CA GLY A 130 57.11 -0.58 -25.27
C GLY A 130 58.19 -1.67 -25.36
N ALA A 131 57.97 -2.70 -26.18
CA ALA A 131 58.91 -3.79 -26.48
C ALA A 131 59.49 -3.63 -27.89
#